data_AF-A0A1I7ML35-F1
#
_entry.id   AF-A0A1I7ML35-F1
#
_cell.length_a   1.000
_cell.length_b   1.000
_cell.length_c   1.000
_cell.angle_alpha   90.00
_cell.angle_beta   90.00
_cell.angle_gamma   90.00
#
_symmetry.space_group_name_H-M   'P 1'
#
loop_
_entity.id
_entity.type
_entity.pdbx_description
1 polymer ?
#
loop_
_entity_poly.entity_id
_entity_poly.type
_entity_poly.pdbx_seq_one_letter_code
_entity_poly.pdbx_strand_id
1 'polypeptide(L)'
;MYVPSLQDAVNRYATSLVVPSMLAKLHPGARGNPGNAGALAPAIVLTAVSASEGFVEEFVALVAAHRIQSFRQIAKLVSMNNPTVRVFDEKLRQVLAWGDGTILKTPFAVNVWKPTAIGDSSWVRKQALSWTDAETHAEGWMQVRHCLTHGLARGFRSEVWPGPLRGTVSASSVLRPRSNGKYSLSVHGAESYAHIYCVCAQRLADEAAFFVGNPTLDWSRVPDFKL
;
A
#
# COMPACT_ATOMS: atom_id res chain seq x y z
N MET A 1 -15.39 -27.69 10.14
CA MET A 1 -15.03 -26.29 10.45
C MET A 1 -15.38 -25.48 9.23
N TYR A 2 -16.27 -24.50 9.35
CA TYR A 2 -16.55 -23.57 8.25
C TYR A 2 -15.41 -22.56 8.16
N VAL A 3 -14.78 -22.44 7.00
CA VAL A 3 -13.77 -21.42 6.71
C VAL A 3 -14.42 -20.36 5.83
N PRO A 4 -14.44 -19.07 6.21
CA PRO A 4 -14.96 -18.00 5.36
C PRO A 4 -14.28 -17.95 3.99
N SER A 5 -14.97 -17.37 3.01
CA SER A 5 -14.43 -17.24 1.66
C SER A 5 -13.28 -16.24 1.64
N LEU A 6 -12.26 -16.48 0.81
CA LEU A 6 -11.23 -15.48 0.54
C LEU A 6 -11.82 -14.18 -0.02
N GLN A 7 -12.97 -14.26 -0.71
CA GLN A 7 -13.71 -13.10 -1.20
C GLN A 7 -14.21 -12.20 -0.06
N ASP A 8 -14.47 -12.75 1.13
CA ASP A 8 -14.97 -11.95 2.26
C ASP A 8 -13.92 -10.95 2.75
N ALA A 9 -12.63 -11.30 2.70
CA ALA A 9 -11.53 -10.39 2.99
C ALA A 9 -11.43 -9.28 1.93
N VAL A 10 -11.59 -9.61 0.64
CA VAL A 10 -11.60 -8.62 -0.46
C VAL A 10 -12.77 -7.64 -0.31
N ASN A 11 -13.97 -8.14 0.03
CA ASN A 11 -15.15 -7.31 0.27
C ASN A 11 -14.96 -6.33 1.45
N ARG A 12 -14.34 -6.78 2.54
CA ARG A 12 -14.01 -5.90 3.68
C ARG A 12 -12.91 -4.90 3.33
N TYR A 13 -11.91 -5.31 2.55
CA TYR A 13 -10.88 -4.39 2.08
C TYR A 13 -11.47 -3.28 1.19
N ALA A 14 -12.34 -3.64 0.24
CA ALA A 14 -13.09 -2.70 -0.58
C ALA A 14 -13.87 -1.69 0.28
N THR A 15 -14.55 -2.16 1.32
CA THR A 15 -15.29 -1.32 2.27
C THR A 15 -14.36 -0.35 3.01
N SER A 16 -13.23 -0.84 3.52
CA SER A 16 -12.24 -0.02 4.24
C SER A 16 -11.59 1.05 3.35
N LEU A 17 -11.47 0.79 2.05
CA LEU A 17 -10.91 1.75 1.08
C LEU A 17 -11.89 2.84 0.63
N VAL A 18 -13.18 2.77 1.00
CA VAL A 18 -14.17 3.81 0.65
C VAL A 18 -13.76 5.16 1.23
N VAL A 19 -13.35 5.22 2.50
CA VAL A 19 -12.94 6.47 3.16
C VAL A 19 -11.73 7.12 2.48
N PRO A 20 -10.58 6.45 2.26
CA PRO A 20 -9.46 7.06 1.55
C PRO A 20 -9.84 7.50 0.12
N SER A 21 -10.69 6.75 -0.58
CA SER A 21 -11.18 7.16 -1.91
C SER A 21 -12.01 8.44 -1.86
N MET A 22 -12.89 8.59 -0.85
CA MET A 22 -13.65 9.81 -0.64
C MET A 22 -12.75 11.00 -0.29
N LEU A 23 -11.75 10.80 0.58
CA LEU A 23 -10.77 11.84 0.91
C LEU A 23 -10.00 12.33 -0.31
N ALA A 24 -9.62 11.42 -1.22
CA ALA A 24 -8.99 11.78 -2.49
C ALA A 24 -9.91 12.65 -3.36
N LYS A 25 -11.21 12.32 -3.42
CA LYS A 25 -12.22 13.09 -4.18
C LYS A 25 -12.49 14.49 -3.61
N LEU A 26 -12.22 14.72 -2.31
CA LEU A 26 -12.35 16.03 -1.68
C LEU A 26 -11.20 16.98 -2.03
N HIS A 27 -10.08 16.49 -2.56
CA HIS A 27 -8.95 17.35 -2.87
C HIS A 27 -9.25 18.21 -4.11
N PRO A 28 -9.07 19.55 -4.07
CA PRO A 28 -9.49 20.44 -5.15
C PRO A 28 -8.74 20.23 -6.47
N GLY A 29 -7.59 19.51 -6.44
CA GLY A 29 -6.82 19.10 -7.62
C GLY A 29 -6.20 20.25 -8.42
N ALA A 30 -6.53 21.51 -8.08
CA ALA A 30 -6.05 22.70 -8.76
C ALA A 30 -4.56 22.95 -8.52
N ARG A 31 -3.91 23.54 -9.53
CA ARG A 31 -2.51 23.97 -9.44
C ARG A 31 -2.38 25.08 -8.38
N GLY A 32 -1.47 24.91 -7.44
CA GLY A 32 -1.14 25.95 -6.47
C GLY A 32 -1.03 25.41 -5.05
N ASN A 33 -1.22 26.29 -4.08
CA ASN A 33 -1.23 25.93 -2.66
C ASN A 33 -2.61 25.34 -2.31
N PRO A 34 -2.70 24.06 -1.88
CA PRO A 34 -3.97 23.45 -1.52
C PRO A 34 -4.53 23.99 -0.19
N GLY A 35 -3.79 24.84 0.53
CA GLY A 35 -4.20 25.34 1.84
C GLY A 35 -4.44 24.19 2.82
N ASN A 36 -5.59 24.22 3.51
CA ASN A 36 -5.97 23.16 4.44
C ASN A 36 -6.28 21.82 3.74
N ALA A 37 -6.63 21.82 2.45
CA ALA A 37 -6.87 20.58 1.70
C ALA A 37 -5.60 19.72 1.56
N GLY A 38 -4.40 20.29 1.79
CA GLY A 38 -3.17 19.51 1.87
C GLY A 38 -3.21 18.41 2.95
N ALA A 39 -3.99 18.59 4.02
CA ALA A 39 -4.17 17.59 5.08
C ALA A 39 -4.86 16.30 4.61
N LEU A 40 -5.50 16.30 3.43
CA LEU A 40 -6.10 15.10 2.86
C LEU A 40 -5.05 14.05 2.48
N ALA A 41 -3.87 14.46 2.01
CA ALA A 41 -2.84 13.53 1.59
C ALA A 41 -2.34 12.60 2.74
N PRO A 42 -1.94 13.12 3.92
CA PRO A 42 -1.58 12.25 5.04
C PRO A 42 -2.77 11.42 5.54
N ALA A 43 -4.00 11.95 5.51
CA ALA A 43 -5.19 11.21 5.91
C ALA A 43 -5.48 10.02 4.98
N ILE A 44 -5.32 10.20 3.65
CA ILE A 44 -5.44 9.12 2.66
C ILE A 44 -4.40 8.04 2.92
N VAL A 45 -3.13 8.41 3.15
CA VAL A 45 -2.08 7.43 3.47
C VAL A 45 -2.44 6.64 4.73
N LEU A 46 -2.72 7.31 5.85
CA LEU A 46 -3.00 6.61 7.11
C LEU A 46 -4.22 5.69 7.02
N THR A 47 -5.30 6.12 6.35
CA THR A 47 -6.50 5.30 6.19
C THR A 47 -6.30 4.14 5.21
N ALA A 48 -5.56 4.33 4.11
CA ALA A 48 -5.24 3.25 3.18
C ALA A 48 -4.23 2.23 3.78
N VAL A 49 -3.30 2.66 4.64
CA VAL A 49 -2.44 1.75 5.43
C VAL A 49 -3.32 0.90 6.34
N SER A 50 -4.19 1.51 7.13
CA SER A 50 -5.05 0.78 8.07
C SER A 50 -5.95 -0.22 7.34
N ALA A 51 -6.50 0.14 6.18
CA ALA A 51 -7.25 -0.79 5.34
C ALA A 51 -6.39 -1.98 4.88
N SER A 52 -5.14 -1.73 4.47
CA SER A 52 -4.23 -2.76 3.98
C SER A 52 -3.71 -3.66 5.09
N GLU A 53 -3.44 -3.13 6.28
CA GLU A 53 -3.10 -3.88 7.50
C GLU A 53 -4.18 -4.93 7.80
N GLY A 54 -5.44 -4.49 7.89
CA GLY A 54 -6.57 -5.40 8.16
C GLY A 54 -6.77 -6.45 7.06
N PHE A 55 -6.62 -6.06 5.79
CA PHE A 55 -6.72 -7.00 4.67
C PHE A 55 -5.65 -8.08 4.72
N VAL A 56 -4.37 -7.70 4.88
CA VAL A 56 -3.27 -8.67 4.88
C VAL A 56 -3.38 -9.64 6.05
N GLU A 57 -3.69 -9.16 7.26
CA GLU A 57 -3.88 -10.01 8.43
C GLU A 57 -4.98 -11.04 8.20
N GLU A 58 -6.15 -10.57 7.76
CA GLU A 58 -7.31 -11.41 7.55
C GLU A 58 -7.12 -12.39 6.38
N PHE A 59 -6.61 -11.90 5.25
CA PHE A 59 -6.45 -12.71 4.05
C PHE A 59 -5.44 -13.85 4.29
N VAL A 60 -4.30 -13.56 4.93
CA VAL A 60 -3.32 -14.57 5.32
C VAL A 60 -3.94 -15.58 6.30
N ALA A 61 -4.77 -15.13 7.24
CA ALA A 61 -5.47 -16.01 8.17
C ALA A 61 -6.41 -16.99 7.44
N LEU A 62 -7.19 -16.48 6.49
CA LEU A 62 -8.10 -17.30 5.70
C LEU A 62 -7.36 -18.29 4.80
N VAL A 63 -6.29 -17.86 4.13
CA VAL A 63 -5.44 -18.75 3.33
C VAL A 63 -4.87 -19.88 4.19
N ALA A 64 -4.36 -19.57 5.40
CA ALA A 64 -3.86 -20.58 6.32
C ALA A 64 -4.97 -21.52 6.83
N ALA A 65 -6.18 -21.02 7.06
CA ALA A 65 -7.33 -21.83 7.43
C ALA A 65 -7.77 -22.78 6.30
N HIS A 66 -7.76 -22.32 5.03
CA HIS A 66 -7.98 -23.16 3.85
C HIS A 66 -6.89 -24.23 3.66
N ARG A 67 -5.70 -24.01 4.24
CA ARG A 67 -4.62 -25.00 4.34
C ARG A 67 -4.67 -25.85 5.61
N ILE A 68 -5.80 -25.84 6.33
CA ILE A 68 -6.06 -26.68 7.51
C ILE A 68 -5.07 -26.40 8.66
N GLN A 69 -4.53 -25.17 8.73
CA GLN A 69 -3.74 -24.77 9.89
C GLN A 69 -4.65 -24.55 11.11
N SER A 70 -4.17 -24.91 12.30
CA SER A 70 -4.87 -24.67 13.56
C SER A 70 -4.92 -23.19 13.92
N PHE A 71 -5.89 -22.77 14.73
CA PHE A 71 -5.98 -21.39 15.23
C PHE A 71 -4.69 -20.89 15.88
N ARG A 72 -3.95 -21.77 16.57
CA ARG A 72 -2.66 -21.43 17.17
C ARG A 72 -1.59 -21.14 16.13
N GLN A 73 -1.55 -21.91 15.04
CA GLN A 73 -0.62 -21.67 13.93
C GLN A 73 -0.98 -20.38 13.20
N ILE A 74 -2.27 -20.17 12.92
CA ILE A 74 -2.79 -18.95 12.29
C ILE A 74 -2.42 -17.71 13.13
N ALA A 75 -2.70 -17.71 14.45
CA ALA A 75 -2.41 -16.57 15.32
C ALA A 75 -0.92 -16.21 15.34
N LYS A 76 -0.02 -17.21 15.31
CA LYS A 76 1.43 -16.97 15.22
C LYS A 76 1.85 -16.39 13.86
N LEU A 77 1.17 -16.80 12.80
CA LEU A 77 1.47 -16.36 11.45
C LEU A 77 1.04 -14.91 11.22
N VAL A 78 -0.17 -14.54 11.67
CA VAL A 78 -0.80 -13.25 11.38
C VAL A 78 -0.52 -12.15 12.39
N SER A 79 0.19 -12.44 13.48
CA SER A 79 0.71 -11.41 14.37
C SER A 79 1.79 -10.58 13.65
N MET A 80 1.35 -9.53 12.96
CA MET A 80 2.18 -8.64 12.18
C MET A 80 1.80 -7.18 12.43
N ASN A 81 2.80 -6.31 12.52
CA ASN A 81 2.60 -4.88 12.68
C ASN A 81 3.02 -4.19 11.38
N ASN A 82 2.08 -3.49 10.75
CA ASN A 82 2.28 -2.72 9.53
C ASN A 82 2.96 -3.53 8.39
N PRO A 83 2.29 -4.58 7.85
CA PRO A 83 2.88 -5.38 6.80
C PRO A 83 3.03 -4.57 5.51
N THR A 84 4.24 -4.60 4.93
CA THR A 84 4.48 -4.11 3.56
C THR A 84 4.07 -5.17 2.54
N VAL A 85 4.05 -4.80 1.26
CA VAL A 85 3.84 -5.76 0.15
C VAL A 85 4.78 -6.96 0.25
N ARG A 86 6.04 -6.72 0.59
CA ARG A 86 7.04 -7.77 0.80
C ARG A 86 6.68 -8.69 1.96
N VAL A 87 6.25 -8.14 3.09
CA VAL A 87 5.80 -8.95 4.24
C VAL A 87 4.59 -9.81 3.87
N PHE A 88 3.65 -9.28 3.09
CA PHE A 88 2.50 -10.05 2.62
C PHE A 88 2.94 -11.24 1.74
N ASP A 89 3.82 -11.01 0.76
CA ASP A 89 4.40 -12.06 -0.07
C ASP A 89 5.15 -13.11 0.77
N GLU A 90 6.01 -12.69 1.70
CA GLU A 90 6.72 -13.59 2.62
C GLU A 90 5.78 -14.48 3.43
N LYS A 91 4.67 -13.93 3.94
CA LYS A 91 3.68 -14.68 4.72
C LYS A 91 2.92 -15.67 3.86
N LEU A 92 2.49 -15.28 2.66
CA LEU A 92 1.86 -16.21 1.73
C LEU A 92 2.82 -17.35 1.33
N ARG A 93 4.08 -17.04 1.05
CA ARG A 93 5.11 -18.06 0.77
C ARG A 93 5.30 -19.04 1.92
N GLN A 94 5.26 -18.57 3.18
CA GLN A 94 5.32 -19.44 4.36
C GLN A 94 4.11 -20.38 4.45
N VAL A 95 2.91 -19.92 4.11
CA VAL A 95 1.68 -20.73 4.18
C VAL A 95 1.56 -21.71 3.03
N LEU A 96 1.87 -21.26 1.82
CA LEU A 96 1.60 -21.97 0.58
C LEU A 96 2.80 -22.80 0.10
N ALA A 97 4.00 -22.51 0.60
CA ALA A 97 5.25 -23.15 0.18
C ALA A 97 5.49 -23.08 -1.34
N TRP A 98 4.94 -22.07 -2.02
CA TRP A 98 4.89 -21.95 -3.48
C TRP A 98 6.13 -21.31 -4.13
N GLY A 99 7.31 -21.45 -3.50
CA GLY A 99 8.58 -20.92 -4.02
C GLY A 99 8.76 -19.41 -3.82
N ASP A 100 9.67 -18.79 -4.57
CA ASP A 100 10.03 -17.38 -4.49
C ASP A 100 9.06 -16.44 -5.24
N GLY A 101 8.08 -17.01 -5.93
CA GLY A 101 7.03 -16.31 -6.67
C GLY A 101 7.52 -15.62 -7.93
N THR A 102 8.63 -16.05 -8.57
CA THR A 102 9.18 -15.35 -9.76
C THR A 102 8.14 -15.12 -10.86
N ILE A 103 7.26 -16.11 -11.10
CA ILE A 103 6.19 -16.06 -12.11
C ILE A 103 5.16 -14.97 -11.78
N LEU A 104 4.93 -14.68 -10.50
CA LEU A 104 3.98 -13.67 -10.05
C LEU A 104 4.48 -12.25 -10.31
N LYS A 105 5.80 -12.13 -10.28
CA LYS A 105 6.55 -10.87 -10.32
C LYS A 105 6.90 -10.45 -11.76
N THR A 106 6.71 -11.33 -12.75
CA THR A 106 7.07 -11.06 -14.16
C THR A 106 6.08 -11.72 -15.15
N PRO A 107 5.45 -10.96 -16.08
CA PRO A 107 5.51 -9.50 -16.20
C PRO A 107 4.59 -8.82 -15.16
N PHE A 108 5.14 -7.86 -14.41
CA PHE A 108 4.37 -6.99 -13.53
C PHE A 108 4.76 -5.53 -13.77
N ALA A 109 3.76 -4.66 -13.86
CA ALA A 109 3.96 -3.23 -13.88
C ALA A 109 2.80 -2.53 -13.16
N VAL A 110 3.13 -1.60 -12.27
CA VAL A 110 2.14 -0.70 -11.64
C VAL A 110 2.50 0.74 -11.93
N ASN A 111 1.52 1.52 -12.40
CA ASN A 111 1.74 2.93 -12.65
C ASN A 111 1.65 3.72 -11.35
N VAL A 112 2.50 4.73 -11.20
CA VAL A 112 2.44 5.68 -10.08
C VAL A 112 2.74 7.08 -10.57
N TRP A 113 2.35 8.09 -9.80
CA TRP A 113 2.79 9.45 -10.05
C TRP A 113 4.27 9.61 -9.71
N LYS A 114 5.05 10.15 -10.65
CA LYS A 114 6.45 10.52 -10.47
C LYS A 114 6.52 11.86 -9.74
N PRO A 115 7.16 11.93 -8.56
CA PRO A 115 7.37 13.21 -7.89
C PRO A 115 8.18 14.18 -8.78
N THR A 116 7.70 15.41 -8.92
CA THR A 116 8.39 16.45 -9.71
C THR A 116 9.72 16.83 -9.03
N ALA A 117 10.79 16.96 -9.82
CA ALA A 117 12.08 17.44 -9.33
C ALA A 117 12.01 18.89 -8.84
N ILE A 118 13.02 19.31 -8.06
CA ILE A 118 13.15 20.70 -7.62
C ILE A 118 13.35 21.59 -8.86
N GLY A 119 12.57 22.67 -8.96
CA GLY A 119 12.65 23.61 -10.08
C GLY A 119 11.97 23.13 -11.37
N ASP A 120 11.45 21.90 -11.40
CA ASP A 120 10.68 21.41 -12.54
C ASP A 120 9.24 21.95 -12.50
N SER A 121 8.84 22.57 -13.61
CA SER A 121 7.49 23.08 -13.83
C SER A 121 6.65 22.14 -14.72
N SER A 122 7.23 21.04 -15.17
CA SER A 122 6.53 20.02 -15.95
C SER A 122 5.40 19.38 -15.15
N TRP A 123 4.35 18.98 -15.86
CA TRP A 123 3.21 18.29 -15.25
C TRP A 123 3.65 16.97 -14.60
N VAL A 124 2.93 16.57 -13.54
CA VAL A 124 3.14 15.28 -12.88
C VAL A 124 3.02 14.18 -13.93
N ARG A 125 4.07 13.38 -14.09
CA ARG A 125 4.12 12.28 -15.05
C ARG A 125 3.83 10.96 -14.35
N LYS A 126 3.37 9.96 -15.10
CA LYS A 126 3.33 8.58 -14.61
C LYS A 126 4.70 7.93 -14.79
N GLN A 127 5.04 7.02 -13.90
CA GLN A 127 6.13 6.07 -14.07
C GLN A 127 5.60 4.67 -13.80
N ALA A 128 6.03 3.69 -14.58
CA ALA A 128 5.75 2.29 -14.32
C ALA A 128 6.82 1.74 -13.38
N LEU A 129 6.38 1.05 -12.32
CA LEU A 129 7.25 0.35 -11.37
C LEU A 129 7.23 -1.14 -11.69
N SER A 130 8.40 -1.76 -11.70
CA SER A 130 8.52 -3.22 -11.63
C SER A 130 8.05 -3.74 -10.26
N TRP A 131 7.97 -5.06 -10.07
CA TRP A 131 7.62 -5.63 -8.77
C TRP A 131 8.61 -5.21 -7.67
N THR A 132 9.91 -5.28 -7.97
CA THR A 132 10.98 -4.90 -7.05
C THR A 132 10.92 -3.41 -6.70
N ASP A 133 10.60 -2.55 -7.68
CA ASP A 133 10.42 -1.12 -7.43
C ASP A 133 9.17 -0.86 -6.58
N ALA A 134 8.07 -1.58 -6.82
CA ALA A 134 6.84 -1.47 -6.05
C ALA A 134 7.05 -1.90 -4.58
N GLU A 135 7.78 -2.99 -4.33
CA GLU A 135 8.20 -3.38 -2.98
C GLU A 135 9.04 -2.30 -2.31
N THR A 136 10.04 -1.76 -3.01
CA THR A 136 10.91 -0.69 -2.50
C THR A 136 10.11 0.56 -2.15
N HIS A 137 9.16 0.95 -3.01
CA HIS A 137 8.25 2.05 -2.76
C HIS A 137 7.35 1.76 -1.54
N ALA A 138 6.84 0.54 -1.40
CA ALA A 138 6.00 0.15 -0.26
C ALA A 138 6.75 0.28 1.08
N GLU A 139 8.05 -0.02 1.11
CA GLU A 139 8.93 0.21 2.27
C GLU A 139 9.12 1.71 2.57
N GLY A 140 9.31 2.54 1.53
CA GLY A 140 9.38 4.00 1.68
C GLY A 140 8.09 4.59 2.26
N TRP A 141 6.94 4.11 1.78
CA TRP A 141 5.63 4.49 2.32
C TRP A 141 5.40 4.02 3.75
N MET A 142 5.99 2.89 4.14
CA MET A 142 5.96 2.45 5.54
C MET A 142 6.71 3.44 6.45
N GLN A 143 7.83 4.00 6.00
CA GLN A 143 8.51 5.08 6.73
C GLN A 143 7.67 6.36 6.78
N VAL A 144 6.93 6.70 5.70
CA VAL A 144 5.99 7.83 5.71
C VAL A 144 4.92 7.62 6.78
N ARG A 145 4.26 6.46 6.79
CA ARG A 145 3.26 6.09 7.80
C ARG A 145 3.84 6.20 9.22
N HIS A 146 5.04 5.68 9.44
CA HIS A 146 5.71 5.80 10.73
C HIS A 146 5.85 7.26 11.15
N CYS A 147 6.42 8.12 10.30
CA CYS A 147 6.61 9.54 10.61
C CYS A 147 5.30 10.25 10.91
N LEU A 148 4.23 9.97 10.16
CA LEU A 148 2.91 10.55 10.37
C LEU A 148 2.28 10.08 11.69
N THR A 149 2.34 8.78 11.98
CA THR A 149 1.71 8.19 13.18
C THR A 149 2.33 8.73 14.47
N HIS A 150 3.65 8.94 14.47
CA HIS A 150 4.37 9.43 15.65
C HIS A 150 4.50 10.96 15.69
N GLY A 151 3.87 11.69 14.76
CA GLY A 151 3.93 13.16 14.74
C GLY A 151 5.31 13.73 14.42
N LEU A 152 6.19 12.96 13.79
CA LEU A 152 7.53 13.39 13.39
C LEU A 152 7.50 14.34 12.19
N ALA A 153 6.43 14.26 11.39
CA ALA A 153 6.14 15.18 10.28
C ALA A 153 4.63 15.42 10.19
N ARG A 154 4.23 16.61 9.75
CA ARG A 154 2.82 16.95 9.46
C ARG A 154 2.34 16.33 8.15
N GLY A 155 3.25 15.99 7.24
CA GLY A 155 2.97 15.38 5.95
C GLY A 155 2.92 16.40 4.81
N PHE A 156 2.04 17.38 4.92
CA PHE A 156 1.61 18.19 3.78
C PHE A 156 2.41 19.47 3.53
N ARG A 157 3.30 19.87 4.44
CA ARG A 157 4.15 21.06 4.28
C ARG A 157 5.57 20.66 3.87
N SER A 158 6.35 21.65 3.45
CA SER A 158 7.80 21.47 3.24
C SER A 158 8.48 21.34 4.59
N GLU A 159 8.90 20.12 4.94
CA GLU A 159 9.49 19.80 6.24
C GLU A 159 10.61 18.76 6.11
N VAL A 160 11.39 18.61 7.18
CA VAL A 160 12.44 17.58 7.24
C VAL A 160 11.78 16.28 7.68
N TRP A 161 12.07 15.21 6.96
CA TRP A 161 11.60 13.87 7.30
C TRP A 161 12.76 13.08 7.90
N PRO A 162 12.58 12.43 9.06
CA PRO A 162 13.61 11.60 9.66
C PRO A 162 14.12 10.50 8.71
N GLY A 163 15.35 10.06 8.95
CA GLY A 163 15.90 8.87 8.32
C GLY A 163 15.11 7.60 8.70
N PRO A 164 15.38 6.48 8.01
CA PRO A 164 14.67 5.23 8.27
C PRO A 164 14.93 4.74 9.70
N LEU A 165 13.88 4.23 10.35
CA LEU A 165 14.05 3.57 11.64
C LEU A 165 14.87 2.28 11.54
N ARG A 166 14.68 1.54 10.43
CA ARG A 166 15.32 0.27 10.13
C ARG A 166 15.51 0.15 8.62
N GLY A 167 16.57 -0.54 8.20
CA GLY A 167 16.91 -0.70 6.79
C GLY A 167 17.46 0.58 6.16
N THR A 168 17.47 0.63 4.83
CA THR A 168 18.10 1.71 4.05
C THR A 168 17.10 2.60 3.31
N VAL A 169 15.83 2.18 3.19
CA VAL A 169 14.81 2.91 2.43
C VAL A 169 14.20 4.00 3.31
N SER A 170 14.38 5.26 2.92
CA SER A 170 13.86 6.43 3.64
C SER A 170 12.46 6.85 3.18
N ALA A 171 11.73 7.59 4.02
CA ALA A 171 10.47 8.23 3.63
C ALA A 171 10.65 9.19 2.44
N SER A 172 11.80 9.87 2.35
CA SER A 172 12.12 10.79 1.26
C SER A 172 12.15 10.16 -0.13
N SER A 173 12.29 8.83 -0.24
CA SER A 173 12.30 8.11 -1.52
C SER A 173 10.97 8.19 -2.30
N VAL A 174 9.86 8.38 -1.60
CA VAL A 174 8.50 8.40 -2.19
C VAL A 174 7.82 9.77 -2.09
N LEU A 175 8.48 10.74 -1.46
CA LEU A 175 7.95 12.08 -1.22
C LEU A 175 8.42 13.07 -2.29
N ARG A 176 7.68 14.18 -2.42
CA ARG A 176 8.08 15.27 -3.32
C ARG A 176 9.24 16.05 -2.71
N PRO A 177 10.40 16.17 -3.39
CA PRO A 177 11.51 16.97 -2.91
C PRO A 177 11.19 18.47 -2.93
N ARG A 178 11.74 19.19 -1.95
CA ARG A 178 11.66 20.64 -1.78
C ARG A 178 13.07 21.20 -1.55
N SER A 179 13.19 22.53 -1.56
CA SER A 179 14.47 23.19 -1.26
C SER A 179 15.00 22.83 0.13
N ASN A 180 16.32 22.92 0.29
CA ASN A 180 17.02 22.75 1.57
C ASN A 180 16.82 21.36 2.20
N GLY A 181 16.80 20.30 1.39
CA GLY A 181 16.69 18.92 1.88
C GLY A 181 15.34 18.56 2.50
N LYS A 182 14.31 19.37 2.25
CA LYS A 182 12.95 19.15 2.75
C LYS A 182 12.12 18.34 1.76
N TYR A 183 11.04 17.75 2.26
CA TYR A 183 10.10 16.97 1.46
C TYR A 183 8.67 17.28 1.89
N SER A 184 7.72 17.00 0.99
CA SER A 184 6.29 17.14 1.27
C SER A 184 5.51 15.99 0.63
N LEU A 185 4.52 15.47 1.34
CA LEU A 185 3.53 14.55 0.81
C LEU A 185 2.51 15.33 -0.03
N SER A 186 2.35 14.92 -1.30
CA SER A 186 1.30 15.42 -2.19
C SER A 186 0.13 14.43 -2.24
N VAL A 187 -1.04 14.91 -2.68
CA VAL A 187 -2.19 14.02 -2.94
C VAL A 187 -1.84 12.93 -3.96
N HIS A 188 -1.08 13.28 -5.02
CA HIS A 188 -0.58 12.31 -5.99
C HIS A 188 0.35 11.27 -5.39
N GLY A 189 1.14 11.64 -4.38
CA GLY A 189 1.91 10.66 -3.60
C GLY A 189 0.97 9.69 -2.86
N ALA A 190 -0.05 10.22 -2.18
CA ALA A 190 -1.04 9.40 -1.48
C ALA A 190 -1.86 8.50 -2.41
N GLU A 191 -2.24 8.98 -3.60
CA GLU A 191 -2.87 8.18 -4.65
C GLU A 191 -1.95 7.05 -5.13
N SER A 192 -0.67 7.36 -5.35
CA SER A 192 0.34 6.37 -5.73
C SER A 192 0.51 5.28 -4.67
N TYR A 193 0.55 5.66 -3.39
CA TYR A 193 0.59 4.72 -2.27
C TYR A 193 -0.58 3.75 -2.32
N ALA A 194 -1.81 4.29 -2.34
CA ALA A 194 -3.02 3.49 -2.30
C ALA A 194 -3.11 2.56 -3.51
N HIS A 195 -2.74 3.05 -4.69
CA HIS A 195 -2.73 2.24 -5.91
C HIS A 195 -1.70 1.10 -5.87
N ILE A 196 -0.46 1.34 -5.43
CA ILE A 196 0.55 0.27 -5.25
C ILE A 196 -0.02 -0.83 -4.35
N TYR A 197 -0.55 -0.47 -3.19
CA TYR A 197 -1.05 -1.46 -2.23
C TYR A 197 -2.25 -2.23 -2.76
N CYS A 198 -3.20 -1.58 -3.46
CA CYS A 198 -4.32 -2.27 -4.08
C CYS A 198 -3.88 -3.26 -5.17
N VAL A 199 -3.01 -2.83 -6.10
CA VAL A 199 -2.55 -3.68 -7.22
C VAL A 199 -1.70 -4.84 -6.72
N CYS A 200 -0.78 -4.60 -5.79
CA CYS A 200 0.04 -5.66 -5.21
C CYS A 200 -0.80 -6.62 -4.35
N ALA A 201 -1.78 -6.11 -3.58
CA ALA A 201 -2.71 -6.94 -2.82
C ALA A 201 -3.53 -7.84 -3.73
N GLN A 202 -4.10 -7.29 -4.80
CA GLN A 202 -4.83 -8.04 -5.82
C GLN A 202 -3.97 -9.14 -6.42
N ARG A 203 -2.77 -8.80 -6.89
CA ARG A 203 -1.87 -9.77 -7.53
C ARG A 203 -1.53 -10.95 -6.63
N LEU A 204 -1.20 -10.69 -5.36
CA LEU A 204 -0.84 -11.74 -4.39
C LEU A 204 -2.05 -12.57 -3.98
N ALA A 205 -3.20 -11.93 -3.79
CA ALA A 205 -4.43 -12.58 -3.37
C ALA A 205 -5.04 -13.46 -4.46
N ASP A 206 -5.05 -12.99 -5.72
CA ASP A 206 -5.55 -13.76 -6.86
C ASP A 206 -4.72 -15.02 -7.07
N GLU A 207 -3.39 -14.92 -6.94
CA GLU A 207 -2.54 -16.10 -7.00
C GLU A 207 -2.82 -17.03 -5.81
N ALA A 208 -2.92 -16.50 -4.59
CA ALA A 208 -3.16 -17.29 -3.40
C ALA A 208 -4.46 -18.09 -3.54
N ALA A 209 -5.52 -17.42 -4.02
CA ALA A 209 -6.79 -18.05 -4.31
C ALA A 209 -6.65 -19.16 -5.36
N PHE A 210 -5.94 -18.91 -6.46
CA PHE A 210 -5.64 -19.92 -7.47
C PHE A 210 -4.92 -21.14 -6.88
N PHE A 211 -3.87 -20.92 -6.09
CA PHE A 211 -3.06 -21.99 -5.51
C PHE A 211 -3.83 -22.84 -4.50
N VAL A 212 -4.74 -22.25 -3.72
CA VAL A 212 -5.61 -23.01 -2.80
C VAL A 212 -6.84 -23.59 -3.49
N GLY A 213 -6.99 -23.46 -4.81
CA GLY A 213 -8.12 -23.98 -5.57
C GLY A 213 -9.44 -23.24 -5.33
N ASN A 214 -9.39 -21.99 -4.89
CA ASN A 214 -10.56 -21.13 -4.74
C ASN A 214 -10.91 -20.43 -6.07
N PRO A 215 -12.17 -19.98 -6.25
CA PRO A 215 -12.56 -19.17 -7.40
C PRO A 215 -11.74 -17.89 -7.51
N THR A 216 -11.66 -17.34 -8.72
CA THR A 216 -11.11 -16.00 -8.97
C THR A 216 -11.81 -14.97 -8.09
N LEU A 217 -11.02 -14.11 -7.45
CA LEU A 217 -11.55 -13.06 -6.58
C LEU A 217 -12.10 -11.91 -7.42
N ASP A 218 -13.20 -11.33 -6.96
CA ASP A 218 -13.81 -10.15 -7.54
C ASP A 218 -13.33 -8.88 -6.83
N TRP A 219 -12.56 -8.08 -7.56
CA TRP A 219 -12.01 -6.79 -7.10
C TRP A 219 -12.83 -5.58 -7.58
N SER A 220 -13.95 -5.79 -8.28
CA SER A 220 -14.74 -4.72 -8.90
C SER A 220 -15.26 -3.66 -7.92
N ARG A 221 -15.37 -4.01 -6.63
CA ARG A 221 -15.80 -3.11 -5.56
C ARG A 221 -14.66 -2.33 -4.92
N VAL A 222 -13.41 -2.71 -5.17
CA VAL A 222 -12.25 -1.98 -4.65
C VAL A 222 -12.18 -0.62 -5.37
N PRO A 223 -12.21 0.51 -4.63
CA PRO A 223 -12.19 1.82 -5.26
C PRO A 223 -10.91 2.05 -6.07
N ASP A 224 -11.07 2.64 -7.25
CA ASP A 224 -9.93 3.10 -8.04
C ASP A 224 -9.39 4.43 -7.49
N PHE A 225 -8.06 4.52 -7.41
CA PHE A 225 -7.34 5.72 -7.01
C PHE A 225 -6.77 6.36 -8.27
N LYS A 226 -7.14 7.63 -8.52
CA LYS A 226 -6.83 8.31 -9.77
C LYS A 226 -5.32 8.34 -10.03
N LEU A 227 -4.92 7.64 -11.08
CA LEU A 227 -3.64 7.78 -11.76
C LEU A 227 -3.84 8.36 -13.13
#